data_AF-A0A942GPC5-F1
#
_entry.id   AF-A0A942GPC5-F1
#
_cell.length_a   1.000
_cell.length_b   1.000
_cell.length_c   1.000
_cell.angle_alpha   90.00
_cell.angle_beta   90.00
_cell.angle_gamma   90.00
#
_symmetry.space_group_name_H-M   'P 1'
#
loop_
_entity.id
_entity.type
_entity.pdbx_description
1 polymer ?
#
loop_
_entity_poly.entity_id
_entity_poly.type
_entity_poly.pdbx_seq_one_letter_code
_entity_poly.pdbx_strand_id
1 'polypeptide(L)' 'MRSSILLFSKSLKGYLIRLKFVQGTYYVNLFHPNGYFKSFRFNSVLPAYAFISKIISCLKSK' A
#
# COMPACT_ATOMS: atom_id res chain seq x y z
N MET A 1 9.25 12.70 -17.71
CA MET A 1 8.24 11.74 -17.20
C MET A 1 8.71 11.19 -15.86
N ARG A 2 7.97 11.34 -14.76
CA ARG A 2 8.34 10.71 -13.48
C ARG A 2 7.86 9.25 -13.51
N SER A 3 8.77 8.33 -13.78
CA SER A 3 8.46 6.89 -13.84
C SER A 3 7.92 6.42 -12.50
N SER A 4 6.69 5.93 -12.52
CA SER A 4 5.96 5.52 -11.35
C SER A 4 5.39 4.14 -11.64
N ILE A 5 5.82 3.13 -10.90
CA ILE A 5 5.52 1.72 -11.17
C ILE A 5 4.56 1.22 -10.09
N LEU A 6 3.41 0.70 -10.49
CA LEU A 6 2.52 0.00 -9.56
C LEU A 6 3.03 -1.44 -9.41
N LEU A 7 3.50 -1.79 -8.21
CA LEU A 7 4.08 -3.10 -7.92
C LEU A 7 3.06 -4.09 -7.40
N PHE A 8 2.07 -3.61 -6.63
CA PHE A 8 1.04 -4.45 -6.03
C PHE A 8 -0.25 -3.66 -5.86
N SER A 9 -1.38 -4.32 -6.05
CA SER A 9 -2.71 -3.77 -5.77
C SER A 9 -3.62 -4.88 -5.29
N LYS A 10 -4.29 -4.68 -4.16
CA LYS A 10 -5.23 -5.64 -3.59
C LYS A 10 -6.40 -4.94 -2.93
N SER A 11 -7.61 -5.38 -3.27
CA SER A 11 -8.83 -4.97 -2.57
C SER A 11 -9.17 -6.00 -1.49
N LEU A 12 -9.48 -5.54 -0.28
CA LEU A 12 -9.84 -6.40 0.86
C LEU A 12 -10.82 -5.67 1.78
N LYS A 13 -12.01 -6.26 2.01
CA LYS A 13 -13.08 -5.68 2.84
C LYS A 13 -13.38 -4.21 2.52
N GLY A 14 -13.44 -3.89 1.23
CA GLY A 14 -13.65 -2.52 0.74
C GLY A 14 -12.38 -1.67 0.70
N TYR A 15 -11.32 -2.00 1.43
CA TYR A 15 -10.05 -1.28 1.36
C TYR A 15 -9.28 -1.63 0.10
N LEU A 16 -8.76 -0.62 -0.61
CA LEU A 16 -7.82 -0.80 -1.69
C LEU A 16 -6.40 -0.47 -1.21
N ILE A 17 -5.54 -1.48 -1.19
CA ILE A 17 -4.15 -1.42 -0.77
C ILE A 17 -3.29 -1.45 -2.03
N ARG A 18 -2.41 -0.46 -2.22
CA ARG A 18 -1.52 -0.35 -3.38
C ARG A 18 -0.08 -0.12 -2.96
N LEU A 19 0.86 -0.89 -3.52
CA LEU A 19 2.29 -0.60 -3.44
C LEU A 19 2.73 0.03 -4.75
N LYS A 20 3.33 1.21 -4.66
CA LYS A 20 3.84 1.96 -5.81
C LYS A 20 5.31 2.31 -5.58
N PHE A 21 6.14 2.19 -6.60
CA PHE A 21 7.51 2.65 -6.58
C PHE A 21 7.64 3.92 -7.43
N VAL A 22 8.20 4.97 -6.85
CA VAL A 22 8.38 6.27 -7.49
C VAL A 22 9.76 6.79 -7.10
N GLN A 23 10.63 7.01 -8.09
CA GLN A 23 11.93 7.66 -7.90
C GLN A 23 12.75 7.09 -6.72
N GLY A 24 12.95 5.77 -6.67
CA GLY A 24 13.74 5.15 -5.59
C GLY A 24 12.98 4.92 -4.28
N THR A 25 11.72 5.36 -4.20
CA THR A 25 10.92 5.30 -2.97
C THR A 25 9.68 4.43 -3.16
N TYR A 26 9.36 3.62 -2.15
CA TYR A 26 8.17 2.78 -2.12
C TYR A 26 7.04 3.50 -1.35
N TYR A 27 5.83 3.43 -1.87
CA TYR A 27 4.63 4.04 -1.32
C TYR A 27 3.56 2.98 -1.13
N VAL A 28 3.09 2.80 0.10
CA VAL A 28 1.91 2.00 0.40
C VAL A 28 0.73 2.94 0.54
N ASN A 29 -0.21 2.84 -0.38
CA ASN A 29 -1.43 3.62 -0.40
C ASN A 29 -2.60 2.76 0.07
N LEU A 30 -3.30 3.25 1.09
CA LEU A 30 -4.54 2.66 1.62
C LEU A 30 -5.69 3.59 1.27
N PHE A 31 -6.66 3.07 0.52
CA PHE A 31 -7.90 3.75 0.22
C PHE A 31 -9.04 3.02 0.92
N HIS A 32 -9.80 3.74 1.74
CA HIS A 32 -11.04 3.30 2.34
C HIS A 32 -12.21 3.75 1.46
N PRO A 33 -13.27 2.94 1.33
CA PRO A 33 -14.44 3.29 0.52
C PRO A 33 -15.16 4.54 1.04
N ASN A 34 -15.20 4.75 2.36
CA ASN A 34 -15.66 5.99 3.01
C ASN A 34 -14.78 7.23 2.75
N GLY A 35 -13.91 7.24 1.74
CA GLY A 35 -13.11 8.39 1.33
C GLY A 35 -11.80 8.62 2.10
N TYR A 36 -11.47 7.78 3.09
CA TYR A 36 -10.22 7.90 3.81
C TYR A 36 -9.03 7.40 2.97
N PHE A 37 -8.07 8.27 2.73
CA PHE A 37 -6.84 7.93 2.02
C PHE A 37 -5.63 8.14 2.92
N LYS A 38 -4.73 7.15 2.96
CA LYS A 38 -3.45 7.26 3.66
C LYS A 38 -2.32 6.70 2.83
N SER A 39 -1.23 7.46 2.74
CA SER A 39 0.00 7.05 2.05
C SER A 39 1.13 6.91 3.06
N PHE A 40 1.90 5.82 2.94
CA PHE A 40 3.06 5.53 3.76
C PHE A 40 4.29 5.40 2.88
N ARG A 41 5.33 6.15 3.21
CA ARG A 41 6.60 6.17 2.48
C ARG A 41 7.59 5.19 3.10
N PHE A 42 8.26 4.42 2.26
CA PHE A 42 9.32 3.49 2.64
C PHE A 42 10.53 3.65 1.71
N ASN A 43 11.73 3.60 2.31
CA ASN A 43 12.99 3.68 1.55
C ASN A 43 13.47 2.30 1.05
N SER A 44 12.78 1.23 1.43
CA SER A 44 13.11 -0.15 1.03
C SER A 44 11.84 -0.99 0.87
N VAL A 45 11.92 -2.02 0.04
CA VAL A 45 10.79 -2.91 -0.29
C VAL A 45 10.41 -3.84 0.86
N LEU A 46 11.39 -4.33 1.64
CA LEU A 46 11.14 -5.24 2.76
C LEU A 46 10.18 -4.66 3.81
N PRO A 47 10.42 -3.47 4.38
CA PRO A 47 9.51 -2.90 5.37
C PRO A 47 8.14 -2.56 4.76
N ALA A 48 8.09 -2.16 3.48
CA ALA A 48 6.82 -1.91 2.79
C ALA A 48 5.97 -3.19 2.69
N TYR A 49 6.59 -4.32 2.33
CA TYR A 49 5.92 -5.62 2.25
C TYR A 49 5.48 -6.13 3.62
N ALA A 50 6.33 -6.03 4.64
CA ALA A 50 5.98 -6.42 6.01
C ALA A 50 4.78 -5.61 6.53
N PHE A 51 4.74 -4.31 6.24
CA PHE A 51 3.63 -3.43 6.59
C PHE A 51 2.33 -3.83 5.88
N ILE A 52 2.37 -4.07 4.56
CA ILE A 52 1.23 -4.56 3.79
C ILE A 52 0.70 -5.89 4.35
N SER A 53 1.60 -6.83 4.66
CA SER A 53 1.23 -8.13 5.23
C SER A 53 0.49 -7.97 6.56
N LYS A 54 1.00 -7.11 7.46
CA LYS A 54 0.37 -6.81 8.75
C LYS A 54 -1.02 -6.18 8.59
N ILE A 55 -1.19 -5.26 7.64
CA ILE A 55 -2.50 -4.66 7.34
C ILE A 55 -3.47 -5.70 6.82
N ILE A 56 -3.06 -6.52 5.85
CA ILE A 56 -3.91 -7.58 5.30
C ILE A 56 -4.35 -8.55 6.40
N SER A 57 -3.42 -8.93 7.29
CA SER A 57 -3.74 -9.79 8.44
C SER A 57 -4.75 -9.14 9.38
N CYS A 58 -4.57 -7.86 9.73
CA CYS A 58 -5.49 -7.12 10.59
C CYS A 58 -6.89 -7.01 9.98
N LEU A 59 -6.98 -6.73 8.67
CA LEU A 59 -8.25 -6.63 7.95
C LEU A 59 -8.95 -8.00 7.82
N LYS A 60 -8.19 -9.09 7.62
CA LYS A 60 -8.76 -10.45 7.60
C LYS A 60 -9.35 -10.88 8.95
N SER A 61 -8.74 -10.46 10.06
CA SER A 61 -9.12 -10.89 11.42
C SER A 61 -10.30 -10.11 12.03
N LYS A 62 -10.64 -8.94 11.49
CA LYS A 62 -11.92 -8.26 11.80
C LYS A 62 -13.08 -8.93 11.06
#